data_AF-A0A499VWE6-F1
#
_entry.id   AF-A0A499VWE6-F1
#
_cell.length_a   1.000
_cell.length_b   1.000
_cell.length_c   1.000
_cell.angle_alpha   90.00
_cell.angle_beta   90.00
_cell.angle_gamma   90.00
#
_symmetry.space_group_name_H-M   'P 1'
#
loop_
_entity.id
_entity.type
_entity.pdbx_description
1 polymer ?
#
loop_
_entity_poly.entity_id
_entity_poly.type
_entity_poly.pdbx_seq_one_letter_code
_entity_poly.pdbx_strand_id
1 'polypeptide(L)'
;MYDRTGDPYTRTIQRSFEKMLKGSRYGAQPFTPPTDRSKEGSTANVFAQITNILCDTPKSTDTVLFAGRHTQLRQFINALGARGCSDRRFTLLTGDEGSYLTGDKDLDPSALRDTLLSVRYTALAHPDAWAKDAARTGGGAADAKVLTDLLALGKRDKEVGPIGSVDLSDGQLIIAYDAMRLAVRGIRGASPTGGIPALADVGLQWPQVKGKQLRVNGASGWICLDAHGNPYDKAVPIVELTPDARARFLRMAWPEGRPPAKECLPPS
;
A
#
# COMPACT_ATOMS: atom_id res chain seq x y z
N MET A 1 -5.67 -12.84 11.27
CA MET A 1 -7.06 -12.37 11.32
C MET A 1 -7.53 -12.06 9.92
N TYR A 2 -8.81 -12.30 9.59
CA TYR A 2 -9.32 -12.02 8.24
C TYR A 2 -10.82 -11.69 8.21
N ASP A 3 -11.22 -10.89 7.23
CA ASP A 3 -12.61 -10.66 6.84
C ASP A 3 -13.17 -11.92 6.14
N ARG A 4 -14.17 -12.57 6.75
CA ARG A 4 -14.75 -13.82 6.21
C ARG A 4 -15.78 -13.63 5.10
N THR A 5 -16.21 -12.40 4.82
CA THR A 5 -17.33 -12.11 3.89
C THR A 5 -16.92 -12.14 2.42
N GLY A 6 -15.63 -12.29 2.14
CA GLY A 6 -15.15 -12.62 0.81
C GLY A 6 -14.89 -11.45 -0.14
N ASP A 7 -14.66 -10.24 0.39
CA ASP A 7 -14.12 -9.11 -0.38
C ASP A 7 -12.86 -9.55 -1.16
N PRO A 8 -12.77 -9.28 -2.48
CA PRO A 8 -11.65 -9.77 -3.29
C PRO A 8 -10.28 -9.30 -2.79
N TYR A 9 -10.21 -8.07 -2.27
CA TYR A 9 -9.01 -7.51 -1.68
C TYR A 9 -8.57 -8.29 -0.44
N THR A 10 -9.43 -8.40 0.58
CA THR A 10 -9.09 -9.11 1.82
C THR A 10 -8.82 -10.59 1.57
N ARG A 11 -9.54 -11.22 0.64
CA ARG A 11 -9.33 -12.62 0.24
C ARG A 11 -7.95 -12.86 -0.36
N THR A 12 -7.44 -11.92 -1.16
CA THR A 12 -6.11 -12.05 -1.77
C THR A 12 -5.01 -11.97 -0.71
N ILE A 13 -5.13 -11.03 0.23
CA ILE A 13 -4.20 -10.91 1.36
C ILE A 13 -4.27 -12.13 2.27
N GLN A 14 -5.49 -12.57 2.61
CA GLN A 14 -5.72 -13.77 3.42
C GLN A 14 -4.98 -14.97 2.81
N ARG A 15 -5.16 -15.24 1.51
CA ARG A 15 -4.50 -16.35 0.82
C ARG A 15 -2.97 -16.27 0.89
N SER A 16 -2.41 -15.06 0.79
CA SER A 16 -0.97 -14.85 0.93
C SER A 16 -0.49 -15.14 2.36
N PHE A 17 -1.23 -14.69 3.38
CA PHE A 17 -0.90 -14.96 4.78
C PHE A 17 -1.10 -16.43 5.18
N GLU A 18 -2.11 -17.12 4.66
CA GLU A 18 -2.32 -18.55 4.90
C GLU A 18 -1.13 -19.39 4.44
N LYS A 19 -0.50 -19.02 3.31
CA LYS A 19 0.73 -19.67 2.84
C LYS A 19 1.88 -19.49 3.85
N MET A 20 2.00 -18.30 4.45
CA MET A 20 3.03 -18.00 5.46
C MET A 20 2.78 -18.74 6.78
N LEU A 21 1.51 -18.97 7.13
CA LEU A 21 1.09 -19.60 8.37
C LEU A 21 0.97 -21.12 8.28
N LYS A 22 1.42 -21.75 7.18
CA LYS A 22 1.39 -23.21 7.04
C LYS A 22 2.19 -23.86 8.17
N GLY A 23 1.53 -24.67 9.00
CA GLY A 23 2.13 -25.30 10.18
C GLY A 23 2.10 -24.43 11.45
N SER A 24 1.46 -23.27 11.42
CA SER A 24 1.19 -22.46 12.61
C SER A 24 0.37 -23.26 13.64
N ARG A 25 0.76 -23.16 14.91
CA ARG A 25 0.05 -23.77 16.05
C ARG A 25 -1.33 -23.15 16.28
N TYR A 26 -1.49 -21.88 15.94
CA TYR A 26 -2.72 -21.12 16.21
C TYR A 26 -3.53 -20.93 14.93
N GLY A 27 -4.84 -21.20 15.04
CA GLY A 27 -5.81 -21.00 13.97
C GLY A 27 -6.09 -19.54 13.70
N ALA A 28 -6.47 -19.24 12.46
CA ALA A 28 -6.85 -17.90 12.06
C ALA A 28 -8.15 -17.46 12.75
N GLN A 29 -8.18 -16.21 13.23
CA GLN A 29 -9.36 -15.60 13.85
C GLN A 29 -10.16 -14.81 12.79
N PRO A 30 -11.36 -15.27 12.37
CA PRO A 30 -12.20 -14.53 11.43
C PRO A 30 -12.95 -13.38 12.11
N PHE A 31 -13.32 -12.36 11.33
CA PHE A 31 -14.33 -11.37 11.73
C PHE A 31 -15.31 -11.11 10.58
N THR A 32 -16.46 -10.53 10.90
CA THR A 32 -17.51 -10.16 9.92
C THR A 32 -17.69 -8.65 9.97
N PRO A 33 -17.18 -7.88 8.99
CA PRO A 33 -17.51 -6.47 8.89
C PRO A 33 -18.96 -6.28 8.38
N PRO A 34 -19.53 -5.08 8.50
CA PRO A 34 -20.74 -4.71 7.77
C PRO A 34 -20.57 -4.84 6.25
N THR A 35 -21.69 -4.91 5.52
CA THR A 35 -21.68 -4.90 4.04
C THR A 35 -20.95 -3.67 3.50
N ASP A 36 -21.25 -2.50 4.08
CA ASP A 36 -20.46 -1.29 3.87
C ASP A 36 -19.26 -1.30 4.82
N ARG A 37 -18.09 -1.66 4.28
CA ARG A 37 -16.85 -1.79 5.06
C ARG A 37 -16.27 -0.47 5.54
N SER A 38 -16.76 0.67 5.03
CA SER A 38 -16.43 1.99 5.58
C SER A 38 -17.08 2.26 6.94
N LYS A 39 -18.05 1.43 7.33
CA LYS A 39 -18.74 1.52 8.61
C LYS A 39 -18.07 0.65 9.66
N GLU A 40 -18.09 1.15 10.88
CA GLU A 40 -17.55 0.47 12.05
C GLU A 40 -18.32 -0.80 12.42
N GLY A 41 -19.65 -0.75 12.39
CA GLY A 41 -20.49 -1.87 12.83
C GLY A 41 -20.13 -2.39 14.23
N SER A 42 -20.16 -3.70 14.39
CA SER A 42 -19.88 -4.39 15.66
C SER A 42 -18.48 -5.02 15.74
N THR A 43 -17.58 -4.77 14.77
CA THR A 43 -16.28 -5.44 14.72
C THR A 43 -15.36 -5.07 15.89
N ALA A 44 -15.54 -3.90 16.49
CA ALA A 44 -14.80 -3.51 17.70
C ALA A 44 -14.97 -4.52 18.86
N ASN A 45 -16.18 -5.03 19.08
CA ASN A 45 -16.45 -6.03 20.13
C ASN A 45 -15.73 -7.36 19.86
N VAL A 46 -15.70 -7.78 18.59
CA VAL A 46 -14.99 -8.99 18.17
C VAL A 46 -13.47 -8.79 18.36
N PHE A 47 -12.96 -7.61 18.03
CA PHE A 47 -11.55 -7.29 18.20
C PHE A 47 -11.13 -7.28 19.67
N ALA A 48 -11.93 -6.74 20.59
CA ALA A 48 -11.66 -6.84 22.01
C ALA A 48 -11.58 -8.30 22.52
N GLN A 49 -12.40 -9.20 21.98
CA GLN A 49 -12.33 -10.62 22.30
C GLN A 49 -11.06 -11.27 21.72
N ILE A 50 -10.73 -10.95 20.47
CA ILE A 50 -9.52 -11.49 19.82
C ILE A 50 -8.25 -11.01 20.52
N THR A 51 -8.19 -9.77 21.03
CA THR A 51 -7.02 -9.31 21.78
C THR A 51 -6.83 -10.07 23.10
N ASN A 52 -7.91 -10.47 23.77
CA ASN A 52 -7.82 -11.37 24.93
C ASN A 52 -7.23 -12.74 24.54
N ILE A 53 -7.69 -13.33 23.44
CA ILE A 53 -7.13 -14.59 22.91
C ILE A 53 -5.63 -14.43 22.58
N LEU A 54 -5.24 -13.29 21.99
CA LEU A 54 -3.84 -13.00 21.71
C LEU A 54 -3.01 -12.88 23.00
N CYS A 55 -3.56 -12.34 24.07
CA CYS A 55 -2.87 -12.27 25.36
C CYS A 55 -2.56 -13.66 25.94
N ASP A 56 -3.44 -14.64 25.72
CA ASP A 56 -3.30 -16.01 26.22
C ASP A 56 -2.28 -16.86 25.42
N THR A 57 -1.75 -16.35 24.30
CA THR A 57 -0.70 -17.06 23.56
C THR A 57 0.66 -16.92 24.25
N PRO A 58 1.64 -17.79 23.95
CA PRO A 58 3.02 -17.63 24.37
C PRO A 58 3.58 -16.27 23.90
N LYS A 59 4.52 -15.71 24.67
CA LYS A 59 5.22 -14.47 24.32
C LYS A 59 5.94 -14.51 22.97
N SER A 60 6.33 -15.71 22.52
CA SER A 60 6.92 -15.95 21.20
C SER A 60 5.93 -15.78 20.03
N THR A 61 4.63 -15.68 20.29
CA THR A 61 3.61 -15.36 19.28
C THR A 61 3.43 -13.85 19.27
N ASP A 62 4.35 -13.15 18.62
CA ASP A 62 4.43 -11.68 18.62
C ASP A 62 3.99 -11.04 17.30
N THR A 63 3.73 -11.83 16.26
CA THR A 63 3.39 -11.30 14.93
C THR A 63 1.94 -11.61 14.60
N VAL A 64 1.16 -10.58 14.28
CA VAL A 64 -0.24 -10.67 13.89
C VAL A 64 -0.38 -10.26 12.43
N LEU A 65 -0.91 -11.16 11.60
CA LEU A 65 -1.22 -10.88 10.21
C LEU A 65 -2.70 -10.49 10.09
N PHE A 66 -3.01 -9.34 9.52
CA PHE A 66 -4.37 -8.80 9.42
C PHE A 66 -4.81 -8.60 7.97
N ALA A 67 -5.88 -9.29 7.57
CA ALA A 67 -6.50 -9.18 6.25
C ALA A 67 -7.89 -8.54 6.36
N GLY A 68 -7.94 -7.20 6.32
CA GLY A 68 -9.16 -6.41 6.45
C GLY A 68 -9.01 -5.03 5.80
N ARG A 69 -10.09 -4.26 5.75
CA ARG A 69 -10.10 -2.86 5.27
C ARG A 69 -9.70 -1.89 6.38
N HIS A 70 -9.32 -0.67 6.01
CA HIS A 70 -8.76 0.35 6.91
C HIS A 70 -9.62 0.65 8.14
N THR A 71 -10.96 0.73 8.00
CA THR A 71 -11.88 0.97 9.13
C THR A 71 -11.76 -0.13 10.20
N GLN A 72 -11.75 -1.39 9.79
CA GLN A 72 -11.61 -2.51 10.73
C GLN A 72 -10.17 -2.65 11.24
N LEU A 73 -9.17 -2.36 10.40
CA LEU A 73 -7.77 -2.32 10.81
C LEU A 73 -7.57 -1.32 11.95
N ARG A 74 -8.11 -0.10 11.82
CA ARG A 74 -8.10 0.92 12.87
C ARG A 74 -8.72 0.41 14.17
N GLN A 75 -9.93 -0.14 14.12
CA GLN A 75 -10.59 -0.66 15.32
C GLN A 75 -9.75 -1.76 15.99
N PHE A 76 -9.08 -2.60 15.20
CA PHE A 76 -8.21 -3.64 15.74
C PHE A 76 -6.93 -3.08 16.37
N ILE A 77 -6.32 -2.05 15.77
CA ILE A 77 -5.16 -1.35 16.35
C ILE A 77 -5.55 -0.70 17.69
N ASN A 78 -6.69 -0.01 17.74
CA ASN A 78 -7.18 0.60 18.99
C ASN A 78 -7.42 -0.47 20.07
N ALA A 79 -8.06 -1.60 19.71
CA ALA A 79 -8.28 -2.72 20.63
C ALA A 79 -6.96 -3.34 21.12
N LEU A 80 -5.95 -3.47 20.25
CA LEU A 80 -4.62 -3.93 20.65
C LEU A 80 -3.93 -2.93 21.58
N GLY A 81 -4.06 -1.62 21.32
CA GLY A 81 -3.56 -0.57 22.19
C GLY A 81 -4.12 -0.64 23.61
N ALA A 82 -5.42 -0.96 23.73
CA ALA A 82 -6.14 -1.07 25.00
C ALA A 82 -6.10 -2.48 25.64
N ARG A 83 -5.26 -3.40 25.13
CA ARG A 83 -5.17 -4.79 25.61
C ARG A 83 -4.74 -4.88 27.08
N GLY A 84 -5.21 -5.91 27.79
CA GLY A 84 -4.83 -6.16 29.20
C GLY A 84 -3.40 -6.65 29.41
N CYS A 85 -2.81 -7.35 28.43
CA CYS A 85 -1.42 -7.81 28.48
C CYS A 85 -0.44 -6.75 27.97
N SER A 86 -0.32 -5.66 28.73
CA SER A 86 0.50 -4.49 28.34
C SER A 86 1.99 -4.80 28.23
N ASP A 87 2.51 -5.82 28.92
CA ASP A 87 3.92 -6.25 28.84
C ASP A 87 4.27 -6.99 27.53
N ARG A 88 3.27 -7.33 26.72
CA ARG A 88 3.46 -8.10 25.49
C ARG A 88 3.73 -7.23 24.29
N ARG A 89 4.77 -7.60 23.54
CA ARG A 89 5.09 -7.01 22.24
C ARG A 89 4.30 -7.67 21.12
N PHE A 90 3.72 -6.86 20.25
CA PHE A 90 3.10 -7.29 19.00
C PHE A 90 3.60 -6.47 17.80
N THR A 91 3.81 -7.15 16.69
CA THR A 91 3.99 -6.57 15.35
C THR A 91 2.79 -6.94 14.51
N LEU A 92 1.98 -5.94 14.15
CA LEU A 92 0.86 -6.09 13.25
C LEU A 92 1.33 -5.85 11.80
N LEU A 93 1.11 -6.83 10.93
CA LEU A 93 1.41 -6.75 9.50
C LEU A 93 0.11 -6.77 8.68
N THR A 94 -0.01 -5.86 7.71
CA THR A 94 -1.19 -5.73 6.84
C THR A 94 -0.82 -5.23 5.43
N GLY A 95 -1.81 -5.15 4.54
CA GLY A 95 -1.68 -4.57 3.20
C GLY A 95 -1.79 -3.04 3.17
N ASP A 96 -1.91 -2.49 1.97
CA ASP A 96 -1.96 -1.04 1.65
C ASP A 96 -3.14 -0.28 2.26
N GLU A 97 -4.15 -0.96 2.80
CA GLU A 97 -5.17 -0.30 3.62
C GLU A 97 -4.57 0.40 4.85
N GLY A 98 -3.36 0.04 5.29
CA GLY A 98 -2.61 0.77 6.30
C GLY A 98 -2.28 2.22 5.92
N SER A 99 -2.18 2.54 4.62
CA SER A 99 -1.87 3.90 4.14
C SER A 99 -2.96 4.92 4.50
N TYR A 100 -4.21 4.48 4.69
CA TYR A 100 -5.32 5.39 5.01
C TYR A 100 -5.32 5.84 6.49
N LEU A 101 -4.47 5.24 7.34
CA LEU A 101 -4.47 5.50 8.78
C LEU A 101 -3.77 6.81 9.18
N THR A 102 -2.94 7.40 8.32
CA THR A 102 -2.21 8.65 8.65
C THR A 102 -3.12 9.88 8.75
N GLY A 103 -4.31 9.82 8.17
CA GLY A 103 -5.35 10.85 8.26
C GLY A 103 -6.59 10.41 9.03
N ASP A 104 -6.58 9.24 9.65
CA ASP A 104 -7.76 8.68 10.30
C ASP A 104 -7.94 9.26 11.71
N LYS A 105 -8.93 10.15 11.85
CA LYS A 105 -9.24 10.84 13.11
C LYS A 105 -9.73 9.92 14.24
N ASP A 106 -10.19 8.71 13.91
CA ASP A 106 -10.72 7.75 14.88
C ASP A 106 -9.63 6.74 15.33
N LEU A 107 -8.43 6.83 14.76
CA LEU A 107 -7.27 6.08 15.25
C LEU A 107 -6.82 6.68 16.58
N ASP A 108 -6.71 5.84 17.60
CA ASP A 108 -6.20 6.27 18.90
C ASP A 108 -4.66 6.33 18.84
N PRO A 109 -4.04 7.53 18.87
CA PRO A 109 -2.58 7.63 18.82
C PRO A 109 -1.92 7.00 20.04
N SER A 110 -2.62 6.89 21.18
CA SER A 110 -2.09 6.25 22.38
C SER A 110 -1.82 4.76 22.18
N ALA A 111 -2.56 4.09 21.29
CA ALA A 111 -2.36 2.69 20.94
C ALA A 111 -0.95 2.41 20.39
N LEU A 112 -0.32 3.41 19.80
CA LEU A 112 0.99 3.32 19.16
C LEU A 112 2.12 3.97 19.99
N ARG A 113 1.81 4.70 21.06
CA ARG A 113 2.82 5.38 21.91
C ARG A 113 3.70 4.41 22.67
N ASP A 114 3.17 3.24 23.00
CA ASP A 114 3.96 2.17 23.59
C ASP A 114 4.78 1.47 22.51
N THR A 115 6.10 1.38 22.71
CA THR A 115 7.01 0.63 21.83
C THR A 115 6.66 -0.84 21.67
N LEU A 116 5.70 -1.36 22.46
CA LEU A 116 5.23 -2.74 22.42
C LEU A 116 4.19 -3.03 21.32
N LEU A 117 3.65 -2.04 20.61
CA LEU A 117 2.87 -2.27 19.38
C LEU A 117 3.53 -1.60 18.18
N SER A 118 3.95 -2.38 17.19
CA SER A 118 4.41 -1.89 15.89
C SER A 118 3.39 -2.27 14.82
N VAL A 119 2.99 -1.31 13.98
CA VAL A 119 2.08 -1.56 12.86
C VAL A 119 2.83 -1.27 11.56
N ARG A 120 2.97 -2.29 10.73
CA ARG A 120 3.67 -2.20 9.44
C ARG A 120 2.78 -2.66 8.31
N TYR A 121 2.92 -1.99 7.17
CA TYR A 121 2.13 -2.28 5.99
C TYR A 121 2.95 -2.10 4.72
N THR A 122 2.50 -2.76 3.65
CA THR A 122 2.95 -2.46 2.29
C THR A 122 2.20 -1.24 1.79
N ALA A 123 2.85 -0.17 1.34
CA ALA A 123 2.18 0.93 0.66
C ALA A 123 2.29 0.76 -0.87
N LEU A 124 1.46 1.47 -1.62
CA LEU A 124 1.57 1.52 -3.09
C LEU A 124 2.71 2.43 -3.55
N ALA A 125 2.99 3.49 -2.80
CA ALA A 125 4.08 4.44 -3.02
C ALA A 125 4.42 5.16 -1.70
N HIS A 126 5.60 5.77 -1.63
CA HIS A 126 5.99 6.63 -0.51
C HIS A 126 7.00 7.68 -1.02
N PRO A 127 6.93 8.96 -0.57
CA PRO A 127 7.82 10.01 -1.06
C PRO A 127 9.31 9.70 -0.85
N ASP A 128 9.65 9.05 0.26
CA ASP A 128 11.03 8.66 0.57
C ASP A 128 11.54 7.43 -0.19
N ALA A 129 10.66 6.67 -0.87
CA ALA A 129 10.99 5.39 -1.52
C ALA A 129 12.12 5.49 -2.55
N TRP A 130 12.22 6.63 -3.22
CA TRP A 130 13.17 6.88 -4.31
C TRP A 130 14.12 8.05 -4.02
N ALA A 131 14.04 8.65 -2.82
CA ALA A 131 14.83 9.81 -2.43
C ALA A 131 16.20 9.44 -1.83
N LYS A 132 16.29 8.29 -1.12
CA LYS A 132 17.51 7.81 -0.46
C LYS A 132 17.68 6.32 -0.74
N ASP A 133 18.87 5.91 -1.18
CA ASP A 133 19.22 4.51 -1.48
C ASP A 133 18.29 3.78 -2.46
N ALA A 134 17.85 4.48 -3.52
CA ALA A 134 17.16 3.84 -4.63
C ALA A 134 18.05 2.75 -5.23
N ALA A 135 17.51 1.53 -5.35
CA ALA A 135 18.18 0.48 -6.08
C ALA A 135 18.60 0.96 -7.48
N ARG A 136 19.69 0.39 -8.03
CA ARG A 136 20.22 0.79 -9.34
C ARG A 136 19.18 0.69 -10.48
N THR A 137 18.14 -0.11 -10.28
CA THR A 137 17.04 -0.33 -11.22
C THR A 137 15.71 -0.30 -10.48
N GLY A 138 14.62 -0.06 -11.23
CA GLY A 138 13.24 -0.07 -10.73
C GLY A 138 12.68 1.30 -10.32
N GLY A 139 13.46 2.38 -10.34
CA GLY A 139 12.98 3.75 -10.11
C GLY A 139 14.14 4.75 -10.00
N GLY A 140 13.85 5.99 -9.62
CA GLY A 140 14.87 7.02 -9.45
C GLY A 140 14.38 8.34 -8.86
N ALA A 141 15.26 9.01 -8.13
CA ALA A 141 14.98 10.31 -7.49
C ALA A 141 14.55 11.39 -8.50
N ALA A 142 15.13 11.37 -9.70
CA ALA A 142 14.80 12.34 -10.75
C ALA A 142 13.33 12.26 -11.18
N ASP A 143 12.77 11.06 -11.31
CA ASP A 143 11.37 10.86 -11.70
C ASP A 143 10.40 11.30 -10.59
N ALA A 144 10.72 10.99 -9.33
CA ALA A 144 9.99 11.48 -8.17
C ALA A 144 10.04 13.02 -8.04
N LYS A 145 11.19 13.61 -8.38
CA LYS A 145 11.38 15.07 -8.35
C LYS A 145 10.41 15.81 -9.27
N VAL A 146 10.09 15.25 -10.44
CA VAL A 146 9.13 15.86 -11.38
C VAL A 146 7.78 16.10 -10.71
N LEU A 147 7.28 15.13 -9.94
CA LEU A 147 6.03 15.30 -9.18
C LEU A 147 6.17 16.41 -8.12
N THR A 148 7.24 16.40 -7.34
CA THR A 148 7.45 17.42 -6.31
C THR A 148 7.56 18.83 -6.88
N ASP A 149 8.16 18.98 -8.07
CA ASP A 149 8.28 20.27 -8.76
C ASP A 149 6.92 20.77 -9.27
N LEU A 150 6.09 19.88 -9.82
CA LEU A 150 4.72 20.19 -10.24
C LEU A 150 3.85 20.63 -9.05
N LEU A 151 3.96 19.95 -7.91
CA LEU A 151 3.24 20.33 -6.70
C LEU A 151 3.72 21.68 -6.15
N ALA A 152 5.03 21.94 -6.20
CA ALA A 152 5.58 23.23 -5.80
C ALA A 152 5.12 24.36 -6.73
N LEU A 153 4.99 24.09 -8.03
CA LEU A 153 4.43 25.03 -9.00
C LEU A 153 2.95 25.30 -8.71
N GLY A 154 2.12 24.26 -8.58
CA GLY A 154 0.69 24.41 -8.32
C GLY A 154 0.36 25.10 -7.00
N LYS A 155 1.26 25.07 -5.99
CA LYS A 155 1.11 25.87 -4.76
C LYS A 155 1.35 27.37 -4.98
N ARG A 156 2.13 27.76 -5.99
CA ARG A 156 2.48 29.16 -6.26
C ARG A 156 1.66 29.78 -7.39
N ASP A 157 1.27 28.95 -8.35
CA ASP A 157 0.62 29.38 -9.59
C ASP A 157 -0.89 29.53 -9.39
N LYS A 158 -1.38 30.76 -9.55
CA LYS A 158 -2.80 31.08 -9.42
C LYS A 158 -3.63 30.58 -10.60
N GLU A 159 -3.01 30.30 -11.75
CA GLU A 159 -3.68 29.82 -12.97
C GLU A 159 -3.97 28.32 -12.93
N VAL A 160 -3.20 27.55 -12.16
CA VAL A 160 -3.40 26.09 -11.99
C VAL A 160 -4.51 25.77 -10.96
N GLY A 161 -5.01 26.80 -10.26
CA GLY A 161 -6.08 26.69 -9.27
C GLY A 161 -5.61 26.16 -7.90
N PRO A 162 -6.44 26.27 -6.86
CA PRO A 162 -6.06 25.81 -5.52
C PRO A 162 -6.03 24.27 -5.49
N ILE A 163 -4.84 23.69 -5.49
CA ILE A 163 -4.66 22.23 -5.32
C ILE A 163 -4.89 21.73 -3.88
N GLY A 164 -5.15 22.64 -2.94
CA GLY A 164 -5.41 22.34 -1.54
C GLY A 164 -4.18 21.90 -0.75
N SER A 165 -4.40 21.38 0.45
CA SER A 165 -3.35 20.71 1.22
C SER A 165 -2.95 19.43 0.50
N VAL A 166 -1.64 19.21 0.37
CA VAL A 166 -1.09 18.05 -0.30
C VAL A 166 -0.20 17.29 0.67
N ASP A 167 -0.57 16.04 0.94
CA ASP A 167 0.29 15.05 1.57
C ASP A 167 0.59 13.93 0.56
N LEU A 168 1.83 13.46 0.57
CA LEU A 168 2.29 12.35 -0.26
C LEU A 168 2.43 11.05 0.55
N SER A 169 2.29 11.13 1.88
CA SER A 169 2.62 10.07 2.82
C SER A 169 1.75 8.81 2.66
N ASP A 170 0.49 8.96 2.21
CA ASP A 170 -0.43 7.85 1.92
C ASP A 170 -0.13 7.17 0.56
N GLY A 171 0.69 7.80 -0.28
CA GLY A 171 1.06 7.35 -1.62
C GLY A 171 -0.03 7.49 -2.69
N GLN A 172 -1.26 7.86 -2.34
CA GLN A 172 -2.40 7.89 -3.27
C GLN A 172 -2.20 8.91 -4.38
N LEU A 173 -1.71 10.11 -4.04
CA LEU A 173 -1.41 11.14 -5.03
C LEU A 173 -0.28 10.69 -5.97
N ILE A 174 0.76 10.04 -5.45
CA ILE A 174 1.87 9.52 -6.26
C ILE A 174 1.34 8.50 -7.28
N ILE A 175 0.45 7.59 -6.85
CA ILE A 175 -0.16 6.60 -7.74
C ILE A 175 -1.11 7.24 -8.75
N ALA A 176 -1.90 8.25 -8.35
CA ALA A 176 -2.78 8.97 -9.27
C ALA A 176 -1.98 9.70 -10.37
N TYR A 177 -0.85 10.33 -9.99
CA TYR A 177 0.08 10.94 -10.94
C TYR A 177 0.64 9.90 -11.92
N ASP A 178 1.08 8.76 -11.42
CA ASP A 178 1.63 7.68 -12.24
C ASP A 178 0.59 7.04 -13.17
N ALA A 179 -0.65 6.87 -12.69
CA ALA A 179 -1.77 6.41 -13.49
C ALA A 179 -2.09 7.38 -14.63
N MET A 180 -2.02 8.70 -14.38
CA MET A 180 -2.18 9.70 -15.44
C MET A 180 -1.05 9.63 -16.47
N ARG A 181 0.20 9.45 -16.03
CA ARG A 181 1.33 9.26 -16.97
C ARG A 181 1.17 8.00 -17.81
N LEU A 182 0.68 6.91 -17.20
CA LEU A 182 0.37 5.68 -17.91
C LEU A 182 -0.73 5.92 -18.95
N ALA A 183 -1.85 6.56 -18.57
CA ALA A 183 -2.94 6.91 -19.47
C ALA A 183 -2.44 7.72 -20.69
N VAL A 184 -1.68 8.79 -20.46
CA VAL A 184 -1.08 9.62 -21.51
C VAL A 184 -0.15 8.82 -22.42
N ARG A 185 0.62 7.88 -21.85
CA ARG A 185 1.50 7.00 -22.63
C ARG A 185 0.71 6.15 -23.62
N GLY A 186 -0.41 5.56 -23.20
CA GLY A 186 -1.24 4.72 -24.07
C GLY A 186 -1.99 5.52 -25.11
N ILE A 187 -2.54 6.68 -24.74
CA ILE A 187 -3.21 7.57 -25.71
C ILE A 187 -2.24 7.96 -26.84
N ARG A 188 -1.01 8.33 -26.50
CA ARG A 188 0.02 8.64 -27.50
C ARG A 188 0.47 7.43 -28.30
N GLY A 189 0.57 6.25 -27.68
CA GLY A 189 0.91 5.00 -28.37
C GLY A 189 -0.17 4.56 -29.37
N ALA A 190 -1.43 4.77 -29.04
CA ALA A 190 -2.58 4.43 -29.89
C ALA A 190 -2.82 5.46 -31.02
N SER A 191 -2.15 6.61 -30.99
CA SER A 191 -2.31 7.68 -31.97
C SER A 191 -0.94 8.23 -32.44
N PRO A 192 -0.12 7.40 -33.11
CA PRO A 192 1.24 7.79 -33.49
C PRO A 192 1.29 8.90 -34.55
N THR A 193 0.25 8.98 -35.40
CA THR A 193 0.14 9.98 -36.48
C THR A 193 -0.73 11.18 -36.10
N GLY A 194 -1.17 11.26 -34.85
CA GLY A 194 -2.19 12.23 -34.42
C GLY A 194 -3.62 11.76 -34.74
N GLY A 195 -4.60 12.33 -34.03
CA GLY A 195 -6.00 11.91 -34.03
C GLY A 195 -6.45 11.42 -32.66
N ILE A 196 -7.76 11.35 -32.44
CA ILE A 196 -8.34 10.82 -31.19
C ILE A 196 -8.45 9.29 -31.35
N PRO A 197 -7.71 8.48 -30.56
CA PRO A 197 -7.75 7.02 -30.68
C PRO A 197 -9.06 6.46 -30.12
N ALA A 198 -9.46 5.27 -30.56
CA ALA A 198 -10.52 4.53 -29.88
C ALA A 198 -10.04 4.03 -28.51
N LEU A 199 -10.96 3.89 -27.55
CA LEU A 199 -10.62 3.42 -26.20
C LEU A 199 -9.99 2.01 -26.21
N ALA A 200 -10.45 1.14 -27.11
CA ALA A 200 -9.89 -0.20 -27.27
C ALA A 200 -8.40 -0.15 -27.68
N ASP A 201 -8.05 0.76 -28.59
CA ASP A 201 -6.67 0.90 -29.09
C ASP A 201 -5.71 1.38 -28.00
N VAL A 202 -6.20 2.21 -27.08
CA VAL A 202 -5.45 2.62 -25.88
C VAL A 202 -5.18 1.42 -24.97
N GLY A 203 -6.19 0.57 -24.74
CA GLY A 203 -6.05 -0.65 -23.94
C GLY A 203 -5.02 -1.62 -24.52
N LEU A 204 -4.93 -1.73 -25.85
CA LEU A 204 -3.93 -2.54 -26.54
C LEU A 204 -2.49 -2.06 -26.32
N GLN A 205 -2.28 -0.82 -25.85
CA GLN A 205 -0.96 -0.32 -25.51
C GLN A 205 -0.45 -0.80 -24.14
N TRP A 206 -1.33 -1.17 -23.20
CA TRP A 206 -0.92 -1.57 -21.83
C TRP A 206 0.02 -2.75 -21.81
N PRO A 207 -0.25 -3.86 -22.52
CA PRO A 207 0.70 -4.95 -22.61
C PRO A 207 2.02 -4.57 -23.29
N GLN A 208 2.16 -3.39 -23.88
CA GLN A 208 3.41 -2.91 -24.50
C GLN A 208 4.23 -1.99 -23.58
N VAL A 209 3.68 -1.56 -22.44
CA VAL A 209 4.40 -0.73 -21.46
C VAL A 209 5.42 -1.59 -20.72
N LYS A 210 6.54 -1.89 -21.36
CA LYS A 210 7.67 -2.65 -20.82
C LYS A 210 8.92 -2.34 -21.64
N GLY A 211 10.08 -2.85 -21.25
CA GLY A 211 11.30 -2.48 -21.98
C GLY A 211 11.78 -1.08 -21.58
N LYS A 212 13.06 -0.79 -21.80
CA LYS A 212 13.68 0.50 -21.45
C LYS A 212 13.04 1.71 -22.17
N GLN A 213 12.36 1.49 -23.30
CA GLN A 213 11.85 2.52 -24.20
C GLN A 213 10.35 2.76 -24.03
N LEU A 214 9.60 1.74 -23.59
CA LEU A 214 8.14 1.83 -23.49
C LEU A 214 7.61 1.83 -22.06
N ARG A 215 8.40 1.41 -21.07
CA ARG A 215 8.04 1.56 -19.66
C ARG A 215 7.78 3.02 -19.29
N VAL A 216 6.99 3.23 -18.24
CA VAL A 216 6.82 4.55 -17.64
C VAL A 216 7.76 4.66 -16.43
N ASN A 217 8.60 5.70 -16.40
CA ASN A 217 9.42 6.02 -15.22
C ASN A 217 8.60 6.89 -14.25
N GLY A 218 7.75 6.26 -13.44
CA GLY A 218 6.85 6.95 -12.51
C GLY A 218 7.54 7.52 -11.27
N ALA A 219 6.83 8.38 -10.55
CA ALA A 219 7.26 8.88 -9.23
C ALA A 219 7.26 7.75 -8.18
N SER A 220 6.44 6.71 -8.36
CA SER A 220 6.46 5.48 -7.55
C SER A 220 7.47 4.44 -8.07
N GLY A 221 8.29 4.78 -9.06
CA GLY A 221 9.27 3.87 -9.69
C GLY A 221 8.86 3.45 -11.10
N TRP A 222 9.59 2.49 -11.67
CA TRP A 222 9.30 1.95 -12.99
C TRP A 222 7.94 1.25 -13.00
N ILE A 223 7.20 1.47 -14.08
CA ILE A 223 5.92 0.84 -14.36
C ILE A 223 6.11 0.07 -15.65
N CYS A 224 6.10 -1.24 -15.51
CA CYS A 224 6.18 -2.22 -16.58
C CYS A 224 5.01 -3.19 -16.39
N LEU A 225 4.31 -3.54 -17.45
CA LEU A 225 3.09 -4.33 -17.38
C LEU A 225 3.26 -5.70 -18.04
N ASP A 226 2.62 -6.70 -17.44
CA ASP A 226 2.46 -8.03 -18.02
C ASP A 226 1.42 -8.04 -19.17
N ALA A 227 1.14 -9.21 -19.73
CA ALA A 227 0.16 -9.35 -20.81
C ALA A 227 -1.29 -9.04 -20.39
N HIS A 228 -1.57 -9.02 -19.09
CA HIS A 228 -2.88 -8.72 -18.50
C HIS A 228 -2.99 -7.27 -18.01
N GLY A 229 -1.93 -6.46 -18.16
CA GLY A 229 -1.89 -5.09 -17.68
C GLY A 229 -1.54 -4.96 -16.19
N ASN A 230 -1.11 -6.03 -15.52
CA ASN A 230 -0.67 -5.96 -14.13
C ASN A 230 0.77 -5.46 -14.04
N PRO A 231 1.14 -4.71 -12.98
CA PRO A 231 2.53 -4.34 -12.73
C PRO A 231 3.44 -5.57 -12.55
N TYR A 232 4.51 -5.64 -13.33
CA TYR A 232 5.56 -6.65 -13.21
C TYR A 232 6.66 -6.19 -12.25
N ASP A 233 6.97 -7.03 -11.25
CA ASP A 233 8.05 -6.86 -10.26
C ASP A 233 8.15 -5.42 -9.72
N LYS A 234 6.98 -4.78 -9.53
CA LYS A 234 6.90 -3.42 -9.03
C LYS A 234 7.27 -3.41 -7.55
N ALA A 235 8.23 -2.55 -7.22
CA ALA A 235 8.66 -2.36 -5.84
C ALA A 235 7.49 -1.88 -4.97
N VAL A 236 7.39 -2.41 -3.75
CA VAL A 236 6.42 -2.00 -2.74
C VAL A 236 7.15 -1.43 -1.52
N PRO A 237 6.89 -0.17 -1.13
CA PRO A 237 7.38 0.37 0.13
C PRO A 237 6.84 -0.43 1.32
N ILE A 238 7.71 -0.74 2.27
CA ILE A 238 7.33 -1.19 3.61
C ILE A 238 7.37 0.03 4.51
N VAL A 239 6.25 0.28 5.18
CA VAL A 239 6.01 1.49 5.98
C VAL A 239 5.62 1.07 7.39
N GLU A 240 6.04 1.85 8.37
CA GLU A 240 5.56 1.76 9.76
C GLU A 240 4.67 2.96 10.08
N LEU A 241 3.53 2.69 10.71
CA LEU A 241 2.66 3.73 11.27
C LEU A 241 3.24 4.18 12.62
N THR A 242 3.58 5.46 12.73
CA THR A 242 4.22 6.02 13.93
C THR A 242 3.21 6.47 14.98
N PRO A 243 3.65 6.71 16.25
CA PRO A 243 2.77 7.17 17.32
C PRO A 243 2.08 8.51 17.08
N ASP A 244 2.63 9.34 16.21
CA ASP A 244 2.07 10.61 15.76
C ASP A 244 1.30 10.49 14.45
N ALA A 245 0.79 9.27 14.15
CA ALA A 245 -0.01 8.93 12.98
C ALA A 245 0.66 9.31 11.65
N ARG A 246 1.98 9.14 11.54
CA ARG A 246 2.69 9.34 10.26
C ARG A 246 3.10 8.02 9.64
N ALA A 247 3.25 8.04 8.32
CA ALA A 247 3.88 6.98 7.56
C ALA A 247 5.40 7.16 7.61
N ARG A 248 6.10 6.21 8.22
CA ARG A 248 7.57 6.17 8.20
C ARG A 248 8.04 5.09 7.25
N PHE A 249 8.70 5.49 6.18
CA PHE A 249 9.35 4.57 5.26
C PHE A 249 10.43 3.75 5.97
N LEU A 250 10.37 2.43 5.81
CA LEU A 250 11.38 1.52 6.32
C LEU A 250 12.34 1.05 5.21
N ARG A 251 11.77 0.53 4.12
CA ARG A 251 12.55 0.00 2.98
C ARG A 251 11.66 -0.28 1.78
N MET A 252 12.27 -0.53 0.63
CA MET A 252 11.60 -1.20 -0.50
C MET A 252 11.62 -2.72 -0.33
N ALA A 253 10.54 -3.37 -0.74
CA ALA A 253 10.49 -4.80 -1.00
C ALA A 253 10.13 -5.04 -2.47
N TRP A 254 10.58 -6.18 -3.00
CA TRP A 254 10.40 -6.56 -4.40
C TRP A 254 9.70 -7.92 -4.44
N PRO A 255 8.69 -8.11 -5.31
CA PRO A 255 8.06 -9.41 -5.51
C PRO A 255 9.07 -10.53 -5.78
N GLU A 256 10.08 -10.28 -6.60
CA GLU A 256 11.14 -11.26 -6.93
C GLU A 256 12.33 -11.23 -5.95
N GLY A 257 12.19 -10.53 -4.82
CA GLY A 257 13.23 -10.37 -3.80
C GLY A 257 14.41 -9.47 -4.22
N ARG A 258 14.43 -8.99 -5.47
CA ARG A 258 15.46 -8.11 -6.02
C ARG A 258 14.84 -7.11 -7.01
N PRO A 259 15.51 -5.99 -7.29
CA PRO A 259 15.10 -5.06 -8.33
C PRO A 259 15.00 -5.72 -9.72
N PRO A 260 14.10 -5.24 -10.60
CA PRO A 260 13.97 -5.76 -11.95
C PRO A 260 15.25 -5.50 -12.75
N ALA A 261 15.47 -6.32 -13.77
CA ALA A 261 16.56 -6.10 -14.73
C ALA A 261 16.39 -4.73 -15.45
N LYS A 262 17.46 -4.19 -16.02
CA LYS A 262 17.46 -2.85 -16.64
C LYS A 262 16.42 -2.72 -17.75
N GLU A 263 16.15 -3.83 -18.41
CA GLU A 263 15.22 -3.99 -19.50
C GLU A 263 13.78 -3.86 -19.01
N CYS A 264 13.47 -4.24 -17.75
CA CYS A 264 12.12 -4.26 -17.22
C CYS A 264 11.16 -5.05 -18.13
N LEU A 265 11.56 -6.28 -18.46
CA LEU A 265 10.79 -7.23 -19.24
C LEU A 265 10.30 -8.34 -18.30
N PRO A 266 8.98 -8.61 -18.24
CA PRO A 266 8.46 -9.80 -17.59
C PRO A 266 9.05 -11.07 -18.24
N PRO A 267 9.34 -12.13 -17.46
CA PRO A 267 9.73 -13.42 -18.01
C PRO A 267 8.61 -14.02 -18.85
N SER A 268 8.99 -14.91 -19.78
CA SER A 268 8.06 -15.69 -20.61
C SER A 268 7.34 -16.76 -19.79
#